data_AF-A0A2V6AWY3-F1
#
_entry.id   AF-A0A2V6AWY3-F1
#
_cell.length_a   1.000
_cell.length_b   1.000
_cell.length_c   1.000
_cell.angle_alpha   90.00
_cell.angle_beta   90.00
_cell.angle_gamma   90.00
#
_symmetry.space_group_name_H-M   'P 1'
#
loop_
_entity.id
_entity.type
_entity.pdbx_description
1 polymer ?
#
loop_
_entity_poly.entity_id
_entity_poly.type
_entity_poly.pdbx_seq_one_letter_code
_entity_poly.pdbx_strand_id
1 'polypeptide(L)'
;MQYVWKKWSDNGAISHVVAPTSNKTYTATFQTQYFLTMSAGAGGTVQPASGWHNAGSSVVIKAKANPGFTFAAWAGTGTGSYTGTNNPGSIIMNGPITEMGNFSP
;
A
#
# COMPACT_ATOMS: atom_id res chain seq x y z
N MET A 1 -2.84 -5.62 -8.02
CA MET A 1 -1.71 -6.35 -7.40
C MET A 1 -0.53 -6.29 -8.37
N GLN A 2 0.70 -6.17 -7.88
CA GLN A 2 1.92 -6.30 -8.70
C GLN A 2 2.99 -7.12 -7.99
N TYR A 3 3.98 -7.59 -8.76
CA TYR A 3 5.13 -8.32 -8.26
C TYR A 3 6.41 -7.56 -8.60
N VAL A 4 7.16 -7.16 -7.58
CA VAL A 4 8.44 -6.44 -7.73
C VAL A 4 9.59 -7.43 -7.58
N TRP A 5 10.46 -7.52 -8.58
CA TRP A 5 11.65 -8.38 -8.49
C TRP A 5 12.53 -7.98 -7.30
N LYS A 6 13.01 -8.97 -6.54
CA LYS A 6 13.87 -8.74 -5.37
C LYS A 6 15.30 -9.19 -5.60
N LYS A 7 15.48 -10.45 -6.01
CA LYS A 7 16.79 -11.05 -6.21
C LYS A 7 16.69 -12.38 -6.93
N TRP A 8 17.79 -12.80 -7.53
CA TRP A 8 18.07 -14.18 -7.84
C TRP A 8 18.66 -14.92 -6.63
N SER A 9 18.53 -16.25 -6.60
CA SER A 9 19.09 -17.11 -5.54
C SER A 9 20.62 -17.10 -5.46
N ASP A 10 21.29 -16.68 -6.53
CA ASP A 10 22.74 -16.48 -6.61
C ASP A 10 23.16 -15.02 -6.36
N ASN A 11 22.21 -14.17 -5.95
CA ASN A 11 22.40 -12.74 -5.73
C ASN A 11 22.90 -11.94 -6.95
N GLY A 12 22.76 -12.50 -8.17
CA GLY A 12 23.07 -11.77 -9.40
C GLY A 12 22.10 -10.60 -9.64
N ALA A 13 22.52 -9.66 -10.48
CA ALA A 13 21.67 -8.57 -10.94
C ALA A 13 20.44 -9.11 -11.71
N ILE A 14 19.40 -8.29 -11.88
CA ILE A 14 18.16 -8.71 -12.55
C ILE A 14 18.43 -9.35 -13.93
N SER A 15 19.39 -8.80 -14.68
CA SER A 15 19.96 -9.37 -15.89
C SER A 15 21.46 -9.56 -15.69
N HIS A 16 21.95 -10.79 -15.82
CA HIS A 16 23.37 -11.12 -15.76
C HIS A 16 23.64 -12.45 -16.48
N VAL A 17 24.92 -12.71 -16.78
CA VAL A 17 25.37 -13.94 -17.44
C VAL A 17 25.64 -15.01 -16.38
N VAL A 18 25.24 -16.25 -16.67
CA VAL A 18 25.56 -17.43 -15.86
C VAL A 18 26.31 -18.46 -16.69
N ALA A 19 27.21 -19.21 -16.06
CA ALA A 19 28.00 -20.27 -16.70
C ALA A 19 28.03 -21.54 -15.81
N PRO A 20 26.90 -22.24 -15.65
CA PRO A 20 26.86 -23.47 -14.86
C PRO A 20 27.65 -24.60 -15.55
N THR A 21 28.52 -25.29 -14.79
CA THR A 21 29.28 -26.46 -15.27
C THR A 21 28.63 -27.81 -14.96
N SER A 22 27.49 -27.77 -14.26
CA SER A 22 26.64 -28.91 -13.92
C SER A 22 25.18 -28.43 -13.80
N ASN A 23 24.23 -29.36 -13.63
CA ASN A 23 22.82 -29.03 -13.47
C ASN A 23 22.61 -28.05 -12.31
N LYS A 24 22.02 -26.89 -12.59
CA LYS A 24 21.84 -25.81 -11.62
C LYS A 24 20.49 -25.12 -11.77
N THR A 25 19.81 -24.91 -10.64
CA THR A 25 18.55 -24.15 -10.57
C THR A 25 18.82 -22.73 -10.10
N TYR A 26 18.21 -21.77 -10.77
CA TYR A 26 18.22 -20.35 -10.39
C TYR A 26 16.80 -19.90 -10.09
N THR A 27 16.56 -19.39 -8.90
CA THR A 27 15.22 -18.99 -8.44
C THR A 27 15.13 -17.48 -8.30
N ALA A 28 14.19 -16.86 -9.00
CA ALA A 28 13.84 -15.45 -8.80
C ALA A 28 12.86 -15.30 -7.64
N THR A 29 13.14 -14.36 -6.74
CA THR A 29 12.24 -13.96 -5.66
C THR A 29 11.56 -12.64 -6.03
N PHE A 30 10.24 -12.58 -5.81
CA PHE A 30 9.43 -11.38 -6.02
C PHE A 30 8.74 -10.97 -4.72
N GLN A 31 8.50 -9.67 -4.56
CA GLN A 31 7.69 -9.09 -3.50
C GLN A 31 6.32 -8.73 -4.06
N THR A 32 5.27 -9.29 -3.48
CA THR A 32 3.89 -8.88 -3.77
C THR A 32 3.63 -7.48 -3.21
N GLN A 33 2.99 -6.63 -4.01
CA GLN A 33 2.48 -5.33 -3.61
C GLN A 33 1.00 -5.17 -3.97
N TYR A 34 0.28 -4.45 -3.13
CA TYR A 34 -1.10 -4.06 -3.36
C TYR A 34 -1.21 -2.54 -3.47
N PHE A 35 -2.19 -2.09 -4.25
CA PHE A 35 -2.42 -0.66 -4.45
C PHE A 35 -3.36 -0.14 -3.36
N LEU A 36 -2.97 0.96 -2.75
CA LEU A 36 -3.78 1.75 -1.85
C LEU A 36 -4.36 2.93 -2.65
N THR A 37 -5.68 3.00 -2.73
CA THR A 37 -6.41 4.13 -3.31
C THR A 37 -6.86 5.04 -2.17
N MET A 38 -6.39 6.29 -2.16
CA MET A 38 -6.75 7.29 -1.15
C MET A 38 -7.62 8.38 -1.77
N SER A 39 -8.71 8.72 -1.09
CA SER A 39 -9.62 9.79 -1.51
C SER A 39 -10.07 10.63 -0.31
N ALA A 40 -10.33 11.91 -0.56
CA ALA A 40 -10.88 12.84 0.43
C ALA A 40 -12.24 13.33 -0.07
N GLY A 41 -13.24 13.35 0.82
CA GLY A 41 -14.45 14.14 0.61
C GLY A 41 -14.14 15.64 0.59
N ALA A 42 -15.13 16.44 0.18
CA ALA A 42 -15.02 17.89 0.22
C ALA A 42 -14.71 18.38 1.65
N GLY A 43 -13.87 19.41 1.79
CA GLY A 43 -13.57 20.00 3.09
C GLY A 43 -12.33 19.45 3.80
N GLY A 44 -11.54 18.61 3.15
CA GLY A 44 -10.26 18.18 3.72
C GLY A 44 -9.32 17.52 2.73
N THR A 45 -8.22 17.00 3.25
CA THR A 45 -7.19 16.26 2.53
C THR A 45 -6.83 14.99 3.28
N VAL A 46 -6.32 13.99 2.56
CA VAL A 46 -5.89 12.72 3.14
C VAL A 46 -4.46 12.39 2.74
N GLN A 47 -3.77 11.63 3.58
CA GLN A 47 -2.43 11.10 3.34
C GLN A 47 -2.33 9.65 3.84
N PRO A 48 -1.45 8.81 3.27
CA PRO A 48 -0.55 9.09 2.14
C PRO A 48 -1.29 9.31 0.82
N ALA A 49 -0.57 9.68 -0.24
CA ALA A 49 -1.12 9.62 -1.59
C ALA A 49 -1.35 8.16 -2.01
N SER A 50 -2.23 7.95 -2.99
CA SER A 50 -2.44 6.62 -3.57
C SER A 50 -1.13 6.04 -4.11
N GLY A 51 -0.91 4.74 -3.94
CA GLY A 51 0.36 4.13 -4.32
C GLY A 51 0.45 2.64 -4.04
N TRP A 52 1.56 2.04 -4.46
CA TRP A 52 1.86 0.63 -4.21
C TRP A 52 2.55 0.44 -2.87
N HIS A 53 2.06 -0.51 -2.10
CA HIS A 53 2.60 -0.88 -0.79
C HIS A 53 2.85 -2.39 -0.72
N ASN A 54 3.85 -2.79 0.06
CA ASN A 54 4.18 -4.21 0.25
C ASN A 54 3.02 -4.97 0.90
N ALA A 55 2.75 -6.17 0.40
CA ALA A 55 1.79 -7.07 1.03
C ALA A 55 2.16 -7.30 2.50
N GLY A 56 1.17 -7.23 3.39
CA GLY A 56 1.33 -7.35 4.85
C GLY A 56 1.93 -6.13 5.55
N SER A 57 2.29 -5.07 4.82
CA SER A 57 2.78 -3.83 5.44
C SER A 57 1.65 -3.07 6.14
N SER A 58 2.00 -2.45 7.28
CA SER A 58 1.11 -1.50 7.98
C SER A 58 1.28 -0.10 7.39
N VAL A 59 0.17 0.56 7.08
CA VAL A 59 0.16 1.94 6.56
C VAL A 59 -0.69 2.81 7.47
N VAL A 60 -0.14 3.94 7.90
CA VAL A 60 -0.85 4.94 8.71
C VAL A 60 -1.52 5.95 7.79
N ILE A 61 -2.84 6.06 7.88
CA ILE A 61 -3.66 7.03 7.14
C ILE A 61 -4.01 8.23 8.02
N LYS A 62 -3.94 9.44 7.48
CA LYS A 62 -4.31 10.66 8.20
C LYS A 62 -5.19 11.56 7.35
N ALA A 63 -6.13 12.22 8.00
CA ALA A 63 -7.02 13.20 7.42
C ALA A 63 -6.71 14.57 8.02
N LYS A 64 -6.76 15.62 7.22
CA LYS A 64 -6.62 17.00 7.67
C LYS A 64 -7.81 17.79 7.14
N ALA A 65 -8.66 18.27 8.04
CA ALA A 65 -9.78 19.12 7.68
C ALA A 65 -9.29 20.52 7.30
N ASN A 66 -9.97 21.13 6.34
CA ASN A 66 -9.81 22.53 5.98
C ASN A 66 -10.54 23.42 7.01
N PRO A 67 -10.25 24.73 7.07
CA PRO A 67 -10.99 25.65 7.94
C PRO A 67 -12.51 25.57 7.70
N GLY A 68 -13.28 25.51 8.79
CA GLY A 68 -14.74 25.37 8.72
C GLY A 68 -15.24 23.96 8.40
N PHE A 69 -14.38 22.94 8.56
CA PHE A 69 -14.74 21.53 8.47
C PHE A 69 -14.11 20.74 9.63
N THR A 70 -14.68 19.57 9.89
CA THR A 70 -14.17 18.57 10.82
C THR A 70 -14.06 17.23 10.10
N PHE A 71 -13.11 16.40 10.53
CA PHE A 71 -13.02 15.02 10.06
C PHE A 71 -14.12 14.19 10.72
N ALA A 72 -14.95 13.55 9.91
CA ALA A 72 -16.06 12.74 10.39
C ALA A 72 -15.62 11.29 10.61
N ALA A 73 -15.20 10.59 9.55
CA ALA A 73 -14.77 9.20 9.62
C ALA A 73 -14.05 8.75 8.34
N TRP A 74 -13.28 7.68 8.47
CA TRP A 74 -12.81 6.86 7.36
C TRP A 74 -13.89 5.88 6.93
N ALA A 75 -14.05 5.71 5.63
CA ALA A 75 -14.77 4.59 5.02
C ALA A 75 -13.79 3.82 4.15
N GLY A 76 -13.42 2.62 4.62
CA GLY A 76 -12.46 1.74 3.97
C GLY A 76 -13.12 0.51 3.34
N THR A 77 -12.55 0.03 2.24
CA THR A 77 -12.91 -1.26 1.62
C THR A 77 -11.66 -2.04 1.24
N GLY A 78 -11.79 -3.37 1.26
CA GLY A 78 -10.69 -4.30 0.98
C GLY A 78 -10.16 -4.97 2.25
N THR A 79 -9.43 -6.07 2.07
CA THR A 79 -8.91 -6.85 3.19
C THR A 79 -7.83 -6.07 3.94
N GLY A 80 -8.12 -5.71 5.19
CA GLY A 80 -7.22 -4.96 6.06
C GLY A 80 -7.38 -3.43 5.98
N SER A 81 -8.44 -2.93 5.32
CA SER A 81 -8.84 -1.52 5.36
C SER A 81 -9.35 -1.10 6.74
N TYR A 82 -9.55 0.21 6.95
CA TYR A 82 -10.04 0.79 8.19
C TYR A 82 -11.33 1.59 7.96
N THR A 83 -12.35 1.33 8.78
CA THR A 83 -13.58 2.12 8.83
C THR A 83 -13.80 2.56 10.26
N GLY A 84 -13.91 3.86 10.50
CA GLY A 84 -14.04 4.41 11.85
C GLY A 84 -13.58 5.85 11.97
N THR A 85 -13.67 6.39 13.18
CA THR A 85 -13.45 7.82 13.46
C THR A 85 -12.03 8.15 13.89
N ASN A 86 -11.14 7.16 14.06
CA ASN A 86 -9.77 7.43 14.50
C ASN A 86 -9.00 8.18 13.41
N ASN A 87 -8.32 9.26 13.81
CA ASN A 87 -7.42 10.01 12.95
C ASN A 87 -6.17 10.41 13.75
N PRO A 88 -4.98 9.84 13.45
CA PRO A 88 -4.71 8.92 12.36
C PRO A 88 -5.32 7.51 12.54
N GLY A 89 -5.58 6.83 11.42
CA GLY A 89 -5.98 5.42 11.36
C GLY A 89 -4.83 4.53 10.87
N SER A 90 -4.98 3.20 10.97
CA SER A 90 -3.99 2.23 10.50
C SER A 90 -4.65 1.11 9.71
N ILE A 91 -4.05 0.75 8.58
CA ILE A 91 -4.48 -0.36 7.71
C ILE A 91 -3.35 -1.36 7.53
N ILE A 92 -3.69 -2.59 7.11
CA ILE A 92 -2.73 -3.63 6.75
C ILE A 92 -2.98 -4.04 5.31
N MET A 93 -1.97 -3.95 4.45
CA MET A 93 -2.08 -4.22 3.02
C MET A 93 -2.17 -5.72 2.70
N ASN A 94 -3.29 -6.35 3.05
CA ASN A 94 -3.56 -7.77 2.77
C ASN A 94 -4.25 -8.00 1.42
N GLY A 95 -4.67 -6.92 0.77
CA GLY A 95 -5.20 -6.87 -0.59
C GLY A 95 -5.20 -5.43 -1.11
N PRO A 96 -5.73 -5.15 -2.32
CA PRO A 96 -6.04 -3.79 -2.73
C PRO A 96 -7.00 -3.14 -1.73
N ILE A 97 -6.70 -1.90 -1.33
CA ILE A 97 -7.50 -1.15 -0.36
C ILE A 97 -7.92 0.17 -0.98
N THR A 98 -9.16 0.59 -0.70
CA THR A 98 -9.61 1.97 -0.93
C THR A 98 -10.00 2.59 0.40
N GLU A 99 -9.50 3.79 0.66
CA GLU A 99 -9.81 4.60 1.84
C GLU A 99 -10.39 5.95 1.44
N MET A 100 -11.50 6.33 2.06
CA MET A 100 -12.15 7.61 1.88
C MET A 100 -12.24 8.37 3.21
N GLY A 101 -11.57 9.53 3.29
CA GLY A 101 -11.71 10.43 4.42
C GLY A 101 -12.92 11.34 4.25
N ASN A 102 -13.91 11.22 5.13
CA ASN A 102 -15.12 12.05 5.10
C ASN A 102 -15.00 13.25 6.03
N PHE A 103 -15.52 14.39 5.59
CA PHE A 103 -15.50 15.65 6.34
C PHE A 103 -16.88 16.29 6.33
N SER A 104 -17.19 17.05 7.37
CA SER A 104 -18.44 17.81 7.50
C SER A 104 -18.14 19.24 7.96
N PRO A 105 -18.92 20.26 7.54
CA PRO A 105 -18.79 21.62 8.05
C PRO A 105 -18.85 21.71 9.58
#